data_AF-W1XGS0-F1
#
_entry.id   AF-W1XGS0-F1
#
_cell.length_a   1.000
_cell.length_b   1.000
_cell.length_c   1.000
_cell.angle_alpha   90.00
_cell.angle_beta   90.00
_cell.angle_gamma   90.00
#
_symmetry.space_group_name_H-M   'P 1'
#
loop_
_entity.id
_entity.type
_entity.pdbx_description
1 polymer ?
#
loop_
_entity_poly.entity_id
_entity_poly.type
_entity_poly.pdbx_seq_one_letter_code
_entity_poly.pdbx_strand_id
1 'polypeptide(L)' 'INGEDKFRDLIHDIKDAVSFINIQYYIFRCDNLGMELLNLLGKKVSEGVEVRLLVDGMGSSSLKKKN' A
#
# COMPACT_ATOMS: atom_id res chain seq x y z
N ILE A 1 -16.79 -10.28 6.60
CA ILE A 1 -15.54 -9.50 6.75
C ILE A 1 -15.86 -8.09 6.30
N ASN A 2 -15.81 -7.12 7.21
CA ASN A 2 -16.00 -5.70 6.88
C ASN A 2 -14.70 -5.17 6.24
N GLY A 3 -14.81 -4.15 5.38
CA GLY A 3 -13.65 -3.51 4.76
C GLY A 3 -12.70 -2.87 5.79
N GLU A 4 -13.25 -2.34 6.88
CA GLU A 4 -12.48 -1.72 7.96
C GLU A 4 -11.58 -2.72 8.70
N ASP A 5 -12.10 -3.91 9.00
CA ASP A 5 -11.33 -4.96 9.69
C ASP A 5 -10.19 -5.45 8.79
N LYS A 6 -10.47 -5.69 7.51
CA LYS A 6 -9.45 -6.09 6.54
C LYS A 6 -8.36 -5.04 6.38
N PHE A 7 -8.70 -3.75 6.44
CA PHE A 7 -7.71 -2.68 6.36
C PHE A 7 -6.88 -2.58 7.64
N ARG A 8 -7.51 -2.75 8.80
CA ARG A 8 -6.83 -2.77 10.09
C ARG A 8 -5.77 -3.88 10.16
N ASP A 9 -6.15 -5.09 9.74
CA ASP A 9 -5.25 -6.24 9.72
C ASP A 9 -4.09 -6.00 8.75
N LEU A 10 -4.36 -5.49 7.54
CA LEU A 10 -3.32 -5.10 6.59
C LEU A 10 -2.32 -4.10 7.17
N ILE A 11 -2.80 -3.06 7.86
CA ILE A 11 -1.94 -2.05 8.47
C ILE A 11 -1.09 -2.65 9.59
N HIS A 12 -1.63 -3.61 10.34
CA HIS A 12 -0.90 -4.35 11.36
C HIS A 12 0.23 -5.18 10.72
N ASP A 13 -0.09 -5.96 9.70
CA ASP A 13 0.88 -6.79 8.98
C ASP A 13 2.04 -5.97 8.39
N ILE A 14 1.74 -4.79 7.84
CA ILE A 14 2.76 -3.89 7.29
C ILE A 14 3.67 -3.33 8.38
N LYS A 15 3.13 -2.99 9.55
CA LYS A 15 3.92 -2.47 10.68
C LYS A 15 4.92 -3.52 11.18
N ASP A 16 4.47 -4.77 11.27
CA ASP A 16 5.24 -5.88 11.82
C ASP A 16 6.23 -6.50 10.82
N ALA A 17 6.09 -6.22 9.53
CA ALA A 17 7.00 -6.72 8.51
C ALA A 17 8.44 -6.25 8.74
N VAL A 18 9.40 -7.19 8.70
CA VAL A 18 10.83 -6.93 8.98
C VAL A 18 11.75 -7.10 7.77
N SER A 19 11.31 -7.79 6.71
CA SER A 19 12.18 -8.11 5.56
C SER A 19 11.57 -7.70 4.23
N PHE A 20 10.32 -8.08 3.97
CA PHE A 20 9.65 -7.75 2.72
C PHE A 20 8.16 -7.51 2.90
N ILE A 21 7.60 -6.64 2.05
CA ILE A 21 6.18 -6.39 1.88
C ILE A 21 5.88 -6.45 0.39
N ASN A 22 5.02 -7.40 -0.02
CA ASN A 22 4.57 -7.54 -1.40
C ASN A 22 3.05 -7.37 -1.43
N ILE A 23 2.57 -6.34 -2.14
CA ILE A 23 1.15 -6.00 -2.19
C ILE A 23 0.69 -5.93 -3.63
N GLN A 24 -0.46 -6.53 -3.91
CA GLN A 24 -1.15 -6.44 -5.21
C GLN A 24 -2.57 -5.90 -5.04
N TYR A 25 -2.92 -4.88 -5.82
CA TYR A 25 -4.28 -4.30 -5.84
C TYR A 25 -4.79 -4.04 -7.26
N TYR A 26 -6.06 -4.39 -7.50
CA TYR A 26 -6.77 -4.07 -8.75
C TYR A 26 -7.26 -2.62 -8.80
N ILE A 27 -7.67 -2.05 -7.66
CA ILE A 27 -8.11 -0.65 -7.58
C ILE A 27 -7.29 0.01 -6.49
N PHE A 28 -6.44 0.95 -6.88
CA PHE A 28 -5.66 1.77 -5.96
C PHE A 28 -5.93 3.24 -6.22
N ARG A 29 -6.38 3.96 -5.20
CA ARG A 29 -6.72 5.38 -5.28
C ARG A 29 -5.83 6.18 -4.35
N CYS A 30 -5.40 7.35 -4.78
CA CYS A 30 -4.67 8.30 -3.92
C CYS A 30 -5.62 9.15 -3.07
N ASP A 31 -6.60 8.50 -2.44
CA ASP A 31 -7.46 9.11 -1.42
C ASP A 31 -6.79 9.01 -0.04
N ASN A 32 -7.48 9.45 1.02
CA ASN A 32 -6.91 9.45 2.38
C ASN A 32 -6.35 8.08 2.79
N LEU A 33 -7.07 7.01 2.43
CA LEU A 33 -6.71 5.64 2.76
C LEU A 33 -5.48 5.18 1.98
N GLY A 34 -5.46 5.41 0.67
CA GLY A 34 -4.32 5.06 -0.17
C GLY A 34 -3.06 5.87 0.18
N MET A 35 -3.21 7.15 0.53
CA MET A 35 -2.09 7.98 0.98
C MET A 35 -1.53 7.53 2.33
N GLU A 36 -2.38 7.14 3.28
CA GLU A 36 -1.94 6.54 4.54
C GLU A 36 -1.12 5.27 4.30
N LEU A 37 -1.62 4.38 3.43
CA LEU A 37 -0.94 3.16 3.05
C LEU A 37 0.43 3.44 2.40
N LEU A 38 0.50 4.38 1.44
CA LEU A 38 1.76 4.78 0.80
C LEU A 38 2.77 5.36 1.80
N ASN A 39 2.32 6.20 2.73
CA ASN A 39 3.18 6.76 3.76
C ASN A 39 3.75 5.67 4.68
N LEU A 40 2.91 4.71 5.08
CA LEU A 40 3.36 3.60 5.92
C LEU A 40 4.37 2.72 5.17
N LEU A 41 4.08 2.37 3.93
CA LEU A 41 5.01 1.62 3.07
C LEU A 41 6.33 2.37 2.89
N GLY A 42 6.30 3.68 2.65
CA GLY A 42 7.49 4.52 2.56
C GLY A 42 8.31 4.53 3.86
N LYS A 43 7.65 4.54 5.02
CA LYS A 43 8.33 4.40 6.31
C LYS A 43 9.05 3.06 6.42
N LYS A 44 8.42 1.95 6.02
CA LYS A 44 9.04 0.61 6.04
C LYS A 44 10.26 0.53 5.10
N VAL A 45 10.21 1.20 3.94
CA VAL A 45 11.38 1.34 3.07
C VAL A 45 12.55 2.01 3.81
N SER A 46 12.30 3.09 4.54
CA SER A 46 13.33 3.77 5.35
C SER A 46 13.86 2.92 6.50
N GLU A 47 13.09 1.94 6.98
CA GLU A 47 13.50 0.95 7.99
C GLU A 47 14.32 -0.22 7.39
N GLY A 48 14.54 -0.22 6.07
CA GLY A 48 15.30 -1.27 5.37
C GLY A 48 14.45 -2.47 4.91
N VAL A 49 13.12 -2.37 4.99
CA VAL A 49 12.21 -3.40 4.49
C VAL A 49 12.03 -3.25 2.98
N GLU A 50 12.15 -4.35 2.24
CA GLU A 50 11.90 -4.34 0.80
C GLU A 50 10.40 -4.23 0.50
N VAL A 51 9.98 -3.20 -0.22
CA VAL A 51 8.57 -2.98 -0.54
C VAL A 51 8.32 -3.03 -2.04
N ARG A 52 7.37 -3.89 -2.44
CA ARG A 52 6.88 -4.00 -3.83
C ARG A 52 5.37 -3.82 -3.87
N LEU A 53 4.93 -2.78 -4.58
CA LEU A 53 3.50 -2.49 -4.81
C LEU A 53 3.19 -2.71 -6.30
N LEU A 54 2.33 -3.68 -6.59
CA LEU A 54 1.83 -3.97 -7.92
C LEU A 54 0.36 -3.53 -8.03
N VAL A 55 0.07 -2.69 -9.02
CA VAL A 55 -1.26 -2.14 -9.21
C VAL A 55 -1.72 -2.24 -10.67
N ASP A 56 -3.02 -2.41 -10.87
CA ASP A 56 -3.61 -2.35 -12.22
C ASP A 56 -3.64 -0.91 -12.77
N GLY A 57 -3.25 -0.74 -14.03
CA GLY A 57 -3.10 0.57 -14.66
C GLY A 57 -4.43 1.27 -15.02
N MET A 58 -5.54 0.53 -15.15
CA MET A 58 -6.87 1.11 -15.36
C MET A 58 -7.50 1.49 -14.02
N GLY A 59 -7.48 0.57 -13.06
CA GLY A 59 -8.03 0.78 -11.71
C GLY A 59 -7.22 1.72 -10.83
N SER A 60 -5.99 2.05 -11.25
CA SER A 60 -5.08 2.94 -10.52
C SER A 60 -4.57 4.09 -11.38
N SER A 61 -5.43 4.58 -12.28
CA SER A 61 -5.10 5.69 -13.18
C SER A 61 -4.62 6.96 -12.46
N SER A 62 -4.99 7.16 -11.18
CA SER A 62 -4.51 8.26 -10.34
C SER A 62 -3.03 8.17 -9.98
N LEU A 63 -2.42 6.99 -10.05
CA LEU A 63 -0.99 6.77 -9.82
C LEU A 63 -0.13 7.02 -11.07
N LYS A 64 -0.76 7.32 -12.22
CA LYS A 64 -0.01 7.61 -13.44
C LYS A 64 0.82 8.88 -13.22
N LYS A 65 2.13 8.75 -13.44
CA LYS A 65 3.07 9.87 -13.42
C LYS A 65 2.54 10.95 -14.37
N LYS A 66 2.24 12.14 -13.85
CA LYS A 66 2.06 13.32 -14.70
C LYS A 66 3.42 13.59 -15.34
N ASN A 67 3.49 13.40 -16.66
CA ASN A 67 4.61 13.87 -17.47
C ASN A 67 4.55 15.39 -17.58
#